data_AF-A0A7K3Y9P3-F1
#
_entry.id   AF-A0A7K3Y9P3-F1
#
_cell.length_a   1.000
_cell.length_b   1.000
_cell.length_c   1.000
_cell.angle_alpha   90.00
_cell.angle_beta   90.00
_cell.angle_gamma   90.00
#
_symmetry.space_group_name_H-M   'P 1'
#
loop_
_entity.id
_entity.type
_entity.pdbx_description
1 polymer ?
#
loop_
_entity_poly.entity_id
_entity_poly.type
_entity_poly.pdbx_seq_one_letter_code
_entity_poly.pdbx_strand_id
1 'polypeptide(L)'
;MQDESGITALLDSLESLIHEAGRDSRKWKDVWSKIRSTGQAFKGSKFPSPRERQLAWNRFQSLVKSVKESQQRAREEFAARERESEYHLREIQNLASGATPSSDLDELIVAIFTGGLSIILSELIETILGPIDERKAELIGCNGSLKEGWAYLTRHKGQMLRKDKDEAFQTLTHASKTLDTAWGDWKRAKNIAFERCRAEQQAAWEQRQRDRKERLARREAWEERMKENRSKLQDQLGRLEGVLKHKKRHLLELEAKRDSARSDDFRNRVKGWIDEESDRIRDIESRIDQLREWISETDAKLGY
;
A
#
# COMPACT_ATOMS: atom_id res chain seq x y z
N MET A 1 -70.21 47.53 -29.94
CA MET A 1 -70.10 47.89 -28.50
C MET A 1 -70.50 46.66 -27.72
N GLN A 2 -69.71 46.25 -26.73
CA GLN A 2 -70.14 45.18 -25.82
C GLN A 2 -71.13 45.77 -24.81
N ASP A 3 -72.25 45.07 -24.67
CA ASP A 3 -73.23 45.26 -23.62
C ASP A 3 -72.74 44.61 -22.32
N GLU A 4 -73.51 44.78 -21.23
CA GLU A 4 -73.21 44.18 -19.93
C GLU A 4 -73.00 42.66 -20.04
N SER A 5 -73.81 41.96 -20.85
CA SER A 5 -73.70 40.51 -21.05
C SER A 5 -72.32 40.10 -21.59
N GLY A 6 -71.76 40.89 -22.51
CA GLY A 6 -70.41 40.69 -23.05
C GLY A 6 -69.29 40.89 -22.02
N ILE A 7 -69.41 41.85 -21.10
CA ILE A 7 -68.43 42.05 -20.01
C ILE A 7 -68.48 40.87 -19.04
N THR A 8 -69.67 40.42 -18.66
CA THR A 8 -69.85 39.32 -17.70
C THR A 8 -69.25 38.02 -18.25
N ALA A 9 -69.49 37.72 -19.53
CA ALA A 9 -68.88 36.57 -20.20
C ALA A 9 -67.34 36.64 -20.26
N LEU A 10 -66.77 37.84 -20.42
CA LEU A 10 -65.31 38.03 -20.36
C LEU A 10 -64.75 37.78 -18.95
N LEU A 11 -65.48 38.18 -17.91
CA LEU A 11 -65.10 37.92 -16.51
C LEU A 11 -65.17 36.44 -16.17
N ASP A 12 -66.22 35.74 -16.59
CA ASP A 12 -66.36 34.29 -16.39
C ASP A 12 -65.26 33.53 -17.13
N SER A 13 -64.95 33.96 -18.36
CA SER A 13 -63.82 33.42 -19.14
C SER A 13 -62.47 33.68 -18.46
N LEU A 14 -62.27 34.86 -17.87
CA LEU A 14 -61.06 35.18 -17.11
C LEU A 14 -60.95 34.29 -15.86
N GLU A 15 -62.03 34.13 -15.10
CA GLU A 15 -62.07 33.28 -13.91
C GLU A 15 -61.72 31.82 -14.21
N SER A 16 -62.25 31.28 -15.32
CA SER A 16 -61.86 29.94 -15.81
C SER A 16 -60.37 29.84 -16.12
N LEU A 17 -59.81 30.83 -16.84
CA LEU A 17 -58.37 30.87 -17.16
C LEU A 17 -57.49 30.98 -15.91
N ILE A 18 -57.95 31.66 -14.87
CA ILE A 18 -57.24 31.77 -13.58
C ILE A 18 -57.17 30.39 -12.91
N HIS A 19 -58.28 29.65 -12.89
CA HIS A 19 -58.32 28.29 -12.35
C HIS A 19 -57.43 27.31 -13.13
N GLU A 20 -57.32 27.48 -14.45
CA GLU A 20 -56.40 26.69 -15.26
C GLU A 20 -54.93 27.06 -15.05
N ALA A 21 -54.61 28.35 -14.98
CA ALA A 21 -53.24 28.83 -14.79
C ALA A 21 -52.69 28.51 -13.39
N GLY A 22 -53.55 28.36 -12.38
CA GLY A 22 -53.17 27.83 -11.08
C GLY A 22 -52.58 26.41 -11.12
N ARG A 23 -52.83 25.65 -12.20
CA ARG A 23 -52.28 24.30 -12.42
C ARG A 23 -51.08 24.27 -13.36
N ASP A 24 -50.95 25.27 -14.24
CA ASP A 24 -49.86 25.36 -15.21
C ASP A 24 -49.37 26.81 -15.36
N SER A 25 -48.14 27.07 -14.87
CA SER A 25 -47.52 28.39 -14.88
C SER A 25 -47.32 28.97 -16.29
N ARG A 26 -47.35 28.14 -17.34
CA ARG A 26 -47.17 28.58 -18.73
C ARG A 26 -48.35 29.41 -19.24
N LYS A 27 -49.50 29.34 -18.57
CA LYS A 27 -50.73 30.06 -18.96
C LYS A 27 -50.85 31.47 -18.39
N TRP A 28 -49.94 31.90 -17.49
CA TRP A 28 -50.02 33.25 -16.89
C TRP A 28 -49.96 34.37 -17.92
N LYS A 29 -49.26 34.17 -19.05
CA LYS A 29 -49.22 35.15 -20.15
C LYS A 29 -50.60 35.39 -20.76
N ASP A 30 -51.38 34.33 -20.93
CA ASP A 30 -52.72 34.37 -21.52
C ASP A 30 -53.72 35.00 -20.55
N VAL A 31 -53.61 34.70 -19.25
CA VAL A 31 -54.37 35.36 -18.18
C VAL A 31 -54.12 36.87 -18.21
N TRP A 32 -52.87 37.33 -18.24
CA TRP A 32 -52.55 38.77 -18.30
C TRP A 32 -52.96 39.44 -19.61
N SER A 33 -52.99 38.70 -20.73
CA SER A 33 -53.54 39.18 -21.99
C SER A 33 -55.06 39.40 -21.88
N LYS A 34 -55.78 38.44 -21.28
CA LYS A 34 -57.22 38.51 -21.03
C LYS A 34 -57.60 39.59 -20.03
N ILE A 35 -56.80 39.80 -18.98
CA ILE A 35 -56.97 40.93 -18.04
C ILE A 35 -56.89 42.26 -18.79
N ARG A 36 -55.88 42.42 -19.67
CA ARG A 36 -55.71 43.64 -20.47
C ARG A 36 -56.86 43.87 -21.45
N SER A 37 -57.31 42.84 -22.16
CA SER A 37 -58.44 42.97 -23.10
C SER A 37 -59.75 43.28 -22.38
N THR A 38 -60.02 42.62 -21.25
CA THR A 38 -61.20 42.88 -20.41
C THR A 38 -61.17 44.30 -19.86
N GLY A 39 -60.02 44.78 -19.37
CA GLY A 39 -59.86 46.16 -18.91
C GLY A 39 -60.08 47.20 -20.01
N GLN A 40 -59.74 46.91 -21.27
CA GLN A 40 -60.06 47.80 -22.40
C GLN A 40 -61.55 47.77 -22.75
N ALA A 41 -62.21 46.60 -22.69
CA ALA A 41 -63.65 46.48 -22.94
C ALA A 41 -64.48 47.35 -21.99
N PHE A 42 -64.10 47.46 -20.72
CA PHE A 42 -64.74 48.33 -19.72
C PHE A 42 -64.76 49.83 -20.06
N LYS A 43 -63.87 50.29 -20.95
CA LYS A 43 -63.82 51.70 -21.37
C LYS A 43 -64.88 52.04 -22.42
N GLY A 44 -65.28 51.06 -23.23
CA GLY A 44 -66.22 51.23 -24.34
C GLY A 44 -67.61 50.60 -24.12
N SER A 45 -67.82 49.94 -22.99
CA SER A 45 -69.06 49.23 -22.65
C SER A 45 -70.14 50.18 -22.11
N LYS A 46 -71.38 49.97 -22.54
CA LYS A 46 -72.57 50.63 -21.97
C LYS A 46 -73.22 49.71 -20.94
N PHE A 47 -73.38 50.21 -19.72
CA PHE A 47 -74.09 49.50 -18.66
C PHE A 47 -75.47 50.13 -18.47
N PRO A 48 -76.51 49.36 -18.09
CA PRO A 48 -77.85 49.90 -17.84
C PRO A 48 -77.86 50.89 -16.67
N SER A 49 -77.01 50.67 -15.66
CA SER A 49 -76.83 51.59 -14.53
C SER A 49 -75.36 51.78 -14.12
N PRO A 50 -75.01 52.92 -13.48
CA PRO A 50 -73.70 53.11 -12.85
C PRO A 50 -73.40 52.06 -11.76
N ARG A 51 -74.44 51.55 -11.09
CA ARG A 51 -74.31 50.55 -10.03
C ARG A 51 -73.83 49.20 -10.56
N GLU A 52 -74.42 48.72 -11.67
CA GLU A 52 -73.99 47.47 -12.33
C GLU A 52 -72.56 47.58 -12.85
N ARG A 53 -72.21 48.73 -13.44
CA ARG A 53 -70.82 49.00 -13.85
C ARG A 53 -69.85 48.87 -12.69
N GLN A 54 -70.17 49.47 -11.54
CA GLN A 54 -69.32 49.41 -10.35
C GLN A 54 -69.21 47.98 -9.81
N LEU A 55 -70.30 47.20 -9.83
CA LEU A 55 -70.31 45.81 -9.39
C LEU A 55 -69.42 44.93 -10.28
N ALA A 56 -69.56 45.05 -11.61
CA ALA A 56 -68.72 44.35 -12.56
C ALA A 56 -67.24 44.77 -12.44
N TRP A 57 -66.98 46.05 -12.22
CA TRP A 57 -65.63 46.56 -12.01
C TRP A 57 -64.99 46.04 -10.71
N ASN A 58 -65.74 45.99 -9.62
CA ASN A 58 -65.28 45.41 -8.35
C ASN A 58 -64.93 43.92 -8.51
N ARG A 59 -65.76 43.16 -9.26
CA ARG A 59 -65.48 41.75 -9.60
C ARG A 59 -64.18 41.63 -10.40
N PHE A 60 -63.99 42.46 -11.42
CA PHE A 60 -62.75 42.50 -12.21
C PHE A 60 -61.52 42.77 -11.35
N GLN A 61 -61.56 43.78 -10.47
CA GLN A 61 -60.45 44.11 -9.58
C GLN A 61 -60.14 42.98 -8.59
N SER A 62 -61.18 42.30 -8.08
CA SER A 62 -61.01 41.11 -7.23
C SER A 62 -60.29 39.97 -7.96
N LEU A 63 -60.66 39.68 -9.22
CA LEU A 63 -60.00 38.68 -10.05
C LEU A 63 -58.53 39.05 -10.32
N VAL A 64 -58.23 40.32 -10.63
CA VAL A 64 -56.84 40.79 -10.83
C VAL A 64 -56.01 40.64 -9.55
N LYS A 65 -56.60 40.94 -8.39
CA LYS A 65 -55.95 40.74 -7.09
C LYS A 65 -55.63 39.26 -6.85
N SER A 66 -56.60 38.37 -7.06
CA SER A 66 -56.44 36.91 -6.94
C SER A 66 -55.34 36.37 -7.86
N VAL A 67 -55.23 36.87 -9.09
CA VAL A 67 -54.15 36.53 -10.03
C VAL A 67 -52.79 36.93 -9.50
N LYS A 68 -52.65 38.17 -9.00
CA LYS A 68 -51.39 38.64 -8.43
C LYS A 68 -50.97 37.79 -7.22
N GLU A 69 -51.90 37.49 -6.33
CA GLU A 69 -51.65 36.64 -5.15
C GLU A 69 -51.29 35.20 -5.53
N SER A 70 -51.95 34.63 -6.54
CA SER A 70 -51.65 33.27 -7.01
C SER A 70 -50.30 33.20 -7.74
N GLN A 71 -49.97 34.22 -8.54
CA GLN A 71 -48.66 34.32 -9.19
C GLN A 71 -47.54 34.52 -8.16
N GLN A 72 -47.77 35.32 -7.13
CA GLN A 72 -46.82 35.53 -6.05
C GLN A 72 -46.58 34.21 -5.28
N ARG A 73 -47.64 33.49 -4.90
CA ARG A 73 -47.53 32.16 -4.28
C ARG A 73 -46.76 31.16 -5.16
N ALA A 74 -47.07 31.10 -6.45
CA ALA A 74 -46.35 30.21 -7.38
C ALA A 74 -44.85 30.58 -7.50
N ARG A 75 -44.51 31.87 -7.46
CA ARG A 75 -43.11 32.32 -7.42
C ARG A 75 -42.42 31.94 -6.12
N GLU A 76 -43.09 32.11 -4.99
CA GLU A 76 -42.56 31.74 -3.67
C GLU A 76 -42.35 30.23 -3.55
N GLU A 77 -43.29 29.42 -4.03
CA GLU A 77 -43.17 27.96 -4.10
C GLU A 77 -42.01 27.53 -5.00
N PHE A 78 -41.86 28.16 -6.17
CA PHE A 78 -40.74 27.88 -7.07
C PHE A 78 -39.40 28.26 -6.43
N ALA A 79 -39.30 29.45 -5.82
CA ALA A 79 -38.10 29.89 -5.12
C ALA A 79 -37.80 29.04 -3.87
N ALA A 80 -38.83 28.47 -3.22
CA ALA A 80 -38.64 27.50 -2.14
C ALA A 80 -38.05 26.19 -2.67
N ARG A 81 -38.59 25.64 -3.78
CA ARG A 81 -38.05 24.43 -4.44
C ARG A 81 -36.63 24.63 -4.97
N GLU A 82 -36.32 25.79 -5.51
CA GLU A 82 -34.97 26.13 -5.96
C GLU A 82 -33.98 26.11 -4.79
N ARG A 83 -34.33 26.76 -3.67
CA ARG A 83 -33.51 26.73 -2.44
C ARG A 83 -33.36 25.32 -1.86
N GLU A 84 -34.42 24.52 -1.86
CA GLU A 84 -34.38 23.12 -1.40
C GLU A 84 -33.47 22.27 -2.31
N SER A 85 -33.58 22.46 -3.63
CA SER A 85 -32.73 21.79 -4.61
C SER A 85 -31.25 22.17 -4.45
N GLU A 86 -30.95 23.46 -4.30
CA GLU A 86 -29.58 23.95 -4.06
C GLU A 86 -29.00 23.41 -2.77
N TYR A 87 -29.81 23.30 -1.70
CA TYR A 87 -29.38 22.72 -0.43
C TYR A 87 -28.93 21.27 -0.62
N HIS A 88 -29.73 20.45 -1.31
CA HIS A 88 -29.37 19.06 -1.59
C HIS A 88 -28.14 18.95 -2.50
N LEU A 89 -28.00 19.83 -3.49
CA LEU A 89 -26.80 19.87 -4.35
C LEU A 89 -25.54 20.13 -3.52
N ARG A 90 -25.56 21.13 -2.63
CA ARG A 90 -24.41 21.45 -1.75
C ARG A 90 -24.05 20.29 -0.83
N GLU A 91 -25.05 19.60 -0.27
CA GLU A 91 -24.80 18.45 0.58
C GLU A 91 -24.11 17.31 -0.18
N ILE A 92 -24.56 17.04 -1.41
CA ILE A 92 -23.91 16.05 -2.28
C ILE A 92 -22.50 16.49 -2.66
N GLN A 93 -22.27 17.78 -2.93
CA GLN A 93 -20.94 18.32 -3.20
C GLN A 93 -20.00 18.13 -2.00
N ASN A 94 -20.47 18.39 -0.77
CA ASN A 94 -19.70 18.14 0.45
C ASN A 94 -19.32 16.66 0.61
N LEU A 95 -20.27 15.75 0.40
CA LEU A 95 -20.02 14.30 0.43
C LEU A 95 -19.04 13.86 -0.66
N ALA A 96 -19.14 14.43 -1.86
CA ALA A 96 -18.22 14.16 -2.96
C ALA A 96 -16.80 14.70 -2.68
N SER A 97 -16.68 15.87 -2.05
CA SER A 97 -15.39 16.39 -1.58
C SER A 97 -14.78 15.48 -0.52
N GLY A 98 -15.55 14.98 0.44
CA GLY A 98 -15.09 13.98 1.41
C GLY A 98 -14.75 12.62 0.80
N ALA A 99 -15.23 12.33 -0.41
CA ALA A 99 -14.86 11.16 -1.20
C ALA A 99 -13.61 11.35 -2.07
N THR A 100 -13.06 12.56 -2.12
CA THR A 100 -11.86 12.88 -2.90
C THR A 100 -10.64 12.70 -2.00
N PRO A 101 -9.79 11.69 -2.26
CA PRO A 101 -8.62 11.41 -1.42
C PRO A 101 -7.54 12.49 -1.59
N SER A 102 -6.70 12.69 -0.58
CA SER A 102 -5.61 13.69 -0.65
C SER A 102 -4.59 13.33 -1.73
N SER A 103 -3.94 14.33 -2.33
CA SER A 103 -2.98 14.14 -3.42
C SER A 103 -1.58 13.68 -2.97
N ASP A 104 -1.36 13.44 -1.68
CA ASP A 104 -0.03 13.25 -1.07
C ASP A 104 0.67 11.93 -1.45
N LEU A 105 0.06 11.13 -2.33
CA LEU A 105 0.61 9.85 -2.80
C LEU A 105 1.90 10.01 -3.62
N ASP A 106 2.08 11.14 -4.29
CA ASP A 106 3.24 11.36 -5.14
C ASP A 106 4.55 11.31 -4.33
N GLU A 107 4.54 11.81 -3.09
CA GLU A 107 5.72 11.76 -2.21
C GLU A 107 6.02 10.34 -1.71
N LEU A 108 4.99 9.56 -1.34
CA LEU A 108 5.17 8.18 -0.90
C LEU A 108 5.70 7.30 -2.05
N ILE A 109 5.14 7.48 -3.26
CA ILE A 109 5.60 6.79 -4.46
C ILE A 109 7.06 7.16 -4.73
N VAL A 110 7.41 8.44 -4.74
CA VAL A 110 8.79 8.90 -4.93
C VAL A 110 9.72 8.32 -3.86
N ALA A 111 9.32 8.27 -2.58
CA ALA A 111 10.14 7.69 -1.52
C ALA A 111 10.39 6.18 -1.71
N ILE A 112 9.38 5.44 -2.16
CA ILE A 112 9.49 4.01 -2.48
C ILE A 112 10.43 3.81 -3.69
N PHE A 113 10.29 4.63 -4.73
CA PHE A 113 11.04 4.52 -5.98
C PHE A 113 12.50 5.00 -5.86
N THR A 114 12.75 6.09 -5.14
CA THR A 114 14.08 6.70 -5.02
C THR A 114 14.99 5.98 -4.00
N GLY A 115 14.44 5.02 -3.25
CA GLY A 115 15.24 4.21 -2.34
C GLY A 115 15.77 4.97 -1.12
N GLY A 116 15.15 6.10 -0.75
CA GLY A 116 15.55 6.92 0.39
C GLY A 116 15.44 6.24 1.76
N LEU A 117 14.82 5.07 1.86
CA LEU A 117 14.71 4.28 3.08
C LEU A 117 15.74 3.13 3.06
N SER A 118 16.99 3.42 3.45
CA SER A 118 18.05 2.43 3.66
C SER A 118 18.00 1.86 5.09
N ILE A 119 16.90 1.18 5.46
CA ILE A 119 16.70 0.66 6.82
C ILE A 119 16.66 -0.88 6.79
N ILE A 120 17.09 -1.52 7.87
CA ILE A 120 17.33 -2.96 8.04
C ILE A 120 16.03 -3.77 7.84
N LEU A 121 16.13 -4.93 7.19
CA LEU A 121 15.04 -5.83 6.73
C LEU A 121 13.85 -6.05 7.70
N SER A 122 14.05 -6.06 9.02
CA SER A 122 12.96 -6.23 10.00
C SER A 122 12.19 -4.95 10.28
N GLU A 123 12.87 -3.81 10.34
CA GLU A 123 12.24 -2.48 10.47
C GLU A 123 11.58 -2.04 9.15
N LEU A 124 12.06 -2.59 8.03
CA LEU A 124 11.59 -2.29 6.68
C LEU A 124 10.13 -2.72 6.44
N ILE A 125 9.63 -3.76 7.12
CA ILE A 125 8.24 -4.21 6.95
C ILE A 125 7.27 -3.25 7.66
N GLU A 126 7.53 -2.87 8.90
CA GLU A 126 6.65 -1.95 9.65
C GLU A 126 6.73 -0.52 9.11
N THR A 127 7.93 -0.06 8.73
CA THR A 127 8.14 1.31 8.22
C THR A 127 7.54 1.51 6.82
N ILE A 128 7.54 0.46 5.97
CA ILE A 128 6.95 0.56 4.63
C ILE A 128 5.45 0.29 4.67
N LEU A 129 4.97 -0.64 5.49
CA LEU A 129 3.54 -0.98 5.52
C LEU A 129 2.70 0.02 6.29
N GLY A 130 3.23 0.71 7.31
CA GLY A 130 2.49 1.71 8.09
C GLY A 130 1.84 2.80 7.22
N PRO A 131 2.62 3.56 6.43
CA PRO A 131 2.06 4.59 5.54
C PRO A 131 1.11 4.02 4.48
N ILE A 132 1.37 2.80 4.00
CA ILE A 132 0.49 2.12 3.02
C ILE A 132 -0.86 1.76 3.66
N ASP A 133 -0.87 1.38 4.93
CA ASP A 133 -2.08 1.02 5.68
C ASP A 133 -2.89 2.25 6.09
N GLU A 134 -2.24 3.34 6.50
CA GLU A 134 -2.90 4.63 6.76
C GLU A 134 -3.65 5.13 5.54
N ARG A 135 -2.99 5.09 4.37
CA ARG A 135 -3.63 5.50 3.11
C ARG A 135 -4.80 4.59 2.74
N LYS A 136 -4.68 3.28 2.98
CA LYS A 136 -5.79 2.35 2.77
C LYS A 136 -6.99 2.71 3.64
N ALA A 137 -6.77 3.10 4.89
CA ALA A 137 -7.83 3.53 5.80
C ALA A 137 -8.54 4.80 5.30
N GLU A 138 -7.77 5.78 4.82
CA GLU A 138 -8.32 6.98 4.19
C GLU A 138 -9.18 6.63 2.96
N LEU A 139 -8.68 5.81 2.04
CA LEU A 139 -9.42 5.40 0.84
C LEU A 139 -10.72 4.64 1.17
N ILE A 140 -10.72 3.87 2.26
CA ILE A 140 -11.94 3.23 2.79
C ILE A 140 -12.92 4.29 3.29
N GLY A 141 -12.44 5.32 4.01
CA GLY A 141 -13.24 6.46 4.44
C GLY A 141 -13.88 7.21 3.27
N CYS A 142 -13.08 7.56 2.26
CA CYS A 142 -13.56 8.20 1.02
C CYS A 142 -14.62 7.38 0.30
N ASN A 143 -14.45 6.05 0.24
CA ASN A 143 -15.45 5.14 -0.32
C ASN A 143 -16.77 5.15 0.49
N GLY A 144 -16.67 5.31 1.82
CA GLY A 144 -17.82 5.52 2.69
C GLY A 144 -18.60 6.77 2.31
N SER A 145 -17.92 7.92 2.24
CA SER A 145 -18.51 9.22 1.84
C SER A 145 -19.15 9.16 0.45
N LEU A 146 -18.51 8.46 -0.51
CA LEU A 146 -19.03 8.29 -1.86
C LEU A 146 -20.35 7.52 -1.87
N LYS A 147 -20.41 6.40 -1.12
CA LYS A 147 -21.63 5.58 -0.99
C LYS A 147 -22.76 6.38 -0.35
N GLU A 148 -22.44 7.16 0.67
CA GLU A 148 -23.40 8.05 1.33
C GLU A 148 -23.93 9.11 0.36
N GLY A 149 -23.05 9.73 -0.44
CA GLY A 149 -23.43 10.68 -1.49
C GLY A 149 -24.40 10.09 -2.52
N TRP A 150 -24.13 8.87 -3.00
CA TRP A 150 -25.04 8.17 -3.92
C TRP A 150 -26.39 7.81 -3.28
N ALA A 151 -26.38 7.38 -2.02
CA ALA A 151 -27.60 7.09 -1.27
C ALA A 151 -28.44 8.36 -1.05
N TYR A 152 -27.78 9.47 -0.70
CA TYR A 152 -28.41 10.77 -0.49
C TYR A 152 -29.05 11.29 -1.78
N LEU A 153 -28.31 11.27 -2.91
CA LEU A 153 -28.85 11.64 -4.23
C LEU A 153 -30.08 10.79 -4.55
N THR A 154 -30.02 9.47 -4.35
CA THR A 154 -31.15 8.57 -4.64
C THR A 154 -32.38 8.92 -3.82
N ARG A 155 -32.21 9.23 -2.53
CA ARG A 155 -33.30 9.59 -1.61
C ARG A 155 -33.95 10.93 -1.96
N HIS A 156 -33.15 11.93 -2.34
CA HIS A 156 -33.62 13.32 -2.53
C HIS A 156 -33.78 13.74 -4.00
N LYS A 157 -33.52 12.84 -4.97
CA LYS A 157 -33.66 13.10 -6.41
C LYS A 157 -35.03 13.65 -6.80
N GLY A 158 -36.10 13.30 -6.08
CA GLY A 158 -37.45 13.80 -6.36
C GLY A 158 -37.62 15.31 -6.10
N GLN A 159 -36.89 15.84 -5.11
CA GLN A 159 -36.98 17.23 -4.64
C GLN A 159 -36.07 18.19 -5.43
N MET A 160 -35.07 17.65 -6.14
CA MET A 160 -34.14 18.46 -6.90
C MET A 160 -34.71 18.91 -8.26
N LEU A 161 -34.22 20.04 -8.77
CA LEU A 161 -34.38 20.48 -10.14
C LEU A 161 -33.54 19.64 -11.10
N ARG A 162 -33.91 19.59 -12.38
CA ARG A 162 -33.21 18.76 -13.37
C ARG A 162 -31.72 19.13 -13.49
N LYS A 163 -31.42 20.43 -13.56
CA LYS A 163 -30.05 20.94 -13.66
C LYS A 163 -29.19 20.43 -12.48
N ASP A 164 -29.71 20.56 -11.27
CA ASP A 164 -28.97 20.21 -10.05
C ASP A 164 -28.80 18.69 -9.91
N LYS A 165 -29.75 17.88 -10.41
CA LYS A 165 -29.57 16.41 -10.50
C LYS A 165 -28.41 16.04 -11.42
N ASP A 166 -28.35 16.68 -12.58
CA ASP A 166 -27.31 16.41 -13.58
C ASP A 166 -25.94 16.82 -13.03
N GLU A 167 -25.87 17.98 -12.34
CA GLU A 167 -24.66 18.46 -11.67
C GLU A 167 -24.22 17.52 -10.53
N ALA A 168 -25.13 17.17 -9.61
CA ALA A 168 -24.85 16.24 -8.52
C ALA A 168 -24.34 14.87 -9.02
N PHE A 169 -24.95 14.34 -10.09
CA PHE A 169 -24.51 13.10 -10.72
C PHE A 169 -23.09 13.21 -11.29
N GLN A 170 -22.78 14.32 -11.98
CA GLN A 170 -21.45 14.57 -12.53
C GLN A 170 -20.40 14.69 -11.43
N THR A 171 -20.70 15.41 -10.35
CA THR A 171 -19.78 15.58 -9.20
C THR A 171 -19.46 14.23 -8.55
N LEU A 172 -20.46 13.39 -8.26
CA LEU A 172 -20.23 12.06 -7.68
C LEU A 172 -19.48 11.13 -8.64
N THR A 173 -19.77 11.21 -9.95
CA THR A 173 -19.06 10.43 -10.98
C THR A 173 -17.59 10.83 -11.03
N HIS A 174 -17.29 12.14 -10.96
CA HIS A 174 -15.92 12.63 -10.93
C HIS A 174 -15.18 12.14 -9.68
N ALA A 175 -15.77 12.30 -8.50
CA ALA A 175 -15.18 11.79 -7.24
C ALA A 175 -14.92 10.28 -7.29
N SER A 176 -15.84 9.49 -7.85
CA SER A 176 -15.65 8.05 -8.06
C SER A 176 -14.43 7.73 -8.92
N LYS A 177 -14.26 8.42 -10.05
CA LYS A 177 -13.10 8.22 -10.94
C LYS A 177 -11.78 8.56 -10.26
N THR A 178 -11.76 9.64 -9.48
CA THR A 178 -10.58 10.06 -8.71
C THR A 178 -10.24 9.02 -7.65
N LEU A 179 -11.24 8.52 -6.92
CA LEU A 179 -11.06 7.47 -5.91
C LEU A 179 -10.57 6.15 -6.54
N ASP A 180 -11.13 5.74 -7.69
CA ASP A 180 -10.69 4.55 -8.42
C ASP A 180 -9.23 4.66 -8.88
N THR A 181 -8.83 5.84 -9.34
CA THR A 181 -7.45 6.14 -9.73
C THR A 181 -6.51 5.99 -8.52
N ALA A 182 -6.88 6.60 -7.39
CA ALA A 182 -6.10 6.52 -6.16
C ALA A 182 -5.99 5.09 -5.61
N TRP A 183 -7.05 4.27 -5.74
CA TRP A 183 -6.98 2.83 -5.43
C TRP A 183 -6.02 2.09 -6.36
N GLY A 184 -5.99 2.43 -7.64
CA GLY A 184 -5.04 1.91 -8.61
C GLY A 184 -3.60 2.23 -8.23
N ASP A 185 -3.33 3.48 -7.87
CA ASP A 185 -2.01 3.95 -7.42
C ASP A 185 -1.56 3.23 -6.15
N TRP A 186 -2.43 3.15 -5.14
CA TRP A 186 -2.14 2.43 -3.91
C TRP A 186 -1.82 0.95 -4.15
N LYS A 187 -2.59 0.26 -5.02
CA LYS A 187 -2.31 -1.15 -5.38
C LYS A 187 -0.95 -1.31 -6.06
N ARG A 188 -0.60 -0.39 -6.97
CA ARG A 188 0.70 -0.40 -7.65
C ARG A 188 1.85 -0.20 -6.66
N ALA A 189 1.77 0.84 -5.82
CA ALA A 189 2.78 1.15 -4.82
C ALA A 189 2.98 -0.04 -3.86
N LYS A 190 1.88 -0.62 -3.38
CA LYS A 190 1.90 -1.83 -2.55
C LYS A 190 2.62 -2.99 -3.24
N ASN A 191 2.25 -3.32 -4.48
CA ASN A 191 2.86 -4.45 -5.20
C ASN A 191 4.37 -4.26 -5.40
N ILE A 192 4.81 -3.05 -5.76
CA ILE A 192 6.23 -2.71 -5.92
C ILE A 192 6.99 -2.92 -4.60
N ALA A 193 6.43 -2.44 -3.49
CA ALA A 193 7.02 -2.63 -2.16
C ALA A 193 7.15 -4.13 -1.80
N PHE A 194 6.13 -4.94 -2.09
CA PHE A 194 6.18 -6.39 -1.86
C PHE A 194 7.22 -7.10 -2.73
N GLU A 195 7.31 -6.74 -4.01
CA GLU A 195 8.29 -7.32 -4.95
C GLU A 195 9.72 -7.02 -4.50
N ARG A 196 9.99 -5.78 -4.08
CA ARG A 196 11.30 -5.39 -3.55
C ARG A 196 11.67 -6.15 -2.28
N CYS A 197 10.75 -6.23 -1.32
CA CYS A 197 10.98 -6.99 -0.09
C CYS A 197 11.27 -8.47 -0.38
N ARG A 198 10.53 -9.07 -1.31
CA ARG A 198 10.76 -10.45 -1.75
C ARG A 198 12.12 -10.63 -2.42
N ALA A 199 12.52 -9.70 -3.29
CA ALA A 199 13.82 -9.73 -3.96
C ALA A 199 14.99 -9.63 -2.96
N GLU A 200 14.88 -8.75 -1.97
CA GLU A 200 15.88 -8.59 -0.91
C GLU A 200 15.97 -9.85 -0.03
N GLN A 201 14.85 -10.46 0.34
CA GLN A 201 14.83 -11.72 1.08
C GLN A 201 15.47 -12.87 0.29
N GLN A 202 15.20 -12.95 -1.03
CA GLN A 202 15.80 -13.96 -1.89
C GLN A 202 17.31 -13.77 -2.00
N ALA A 203 17.78 -12.54 -2.22
CA ALA A 203 19.21 -12.22 -2.29
C ALA A 203 19.93 -12.59 -0.97
N ALA A 204 19.35 -12.24 0.18
CA ALA A 204 19.89 -12.58 1.49
C ALA A 204 19.95 -14.09 1.72
N TRP A 205 18.95 -14.84 1.25
CA TRP A 205 18.96 -16.29 1.31
C TRP A 205 20.04 -16.90 0.42
N GLU A 206 20.19 -16.43 -0.82
CA GLU A 206 21.22 -16.90 -1.74
C GLU A 206 22.63 -16.65 -1.20
N GLN A 207 22.86 -15.48 -0.59
CA GLN A 207 24.13 -15.16 0.06
C GLN A 207 24.43 -16.13 1.20
N ARG A 208 23.44 -16.40 2.08
CA ARG A 208 23.60 -17.40 3.17
C ARG A 208 23.91 -18.79 2.63
N GLN A 209 23.35 -19.18 1.48
CA GLN A 209 23.68 -20.46 0.85
C GLN A 209 25.11 -20.50 0.33
N ARG A 210 25.58 -19.42 -0.31
CA ARG A 210 26.98 -19.30 -0.76
C ARG A 210 27.94 -19.39 0.41
N ASP A 211 27.69 -18.64 1.48
CA ASP A 211 28.52 -18.64 2.69
C ASP A 211 28.57 -20.02 3.35
N ARG A 212 27.46 -20.77 3.33
CA ARG A 212 27.41 -22.14 3.86
C ARG A 212 28.26 -23.09 3.01
N LYS A 213 28.13 -23.03 1.68
CA LYS A 213 28.94 -23.84 0.77
C LYS A 213 30.42 -23.54 0.91
N GLU A 214 30.79 -22.27 1.00
CA GLU A 214 32.17 -21.87 1.19
C GLU A 214 32.74 -22.34 2.54
N ARG A 215 31.96 -22.24 3.62
CA ARG A 215 32.36 -22.77 4.94
C ARG A 215 32.58 -24.27 4.92
N LEU A 216 31.71 -25.02 4.23
CA LEU A 216 31.88 -26.46 4.06
C LEU A 216 33.15 -26.78 3.26
N ALA A 217 33.36 -26.13 2.12
CA ALA A 217 34.55 -26.33 1.30
C ALA A 217 35.85 -25.99 2.06
N ARG A 218 35.87 -24.91 2.85
CA ARG A 218 37.01 -24.55 3.71
C ARG A 218 37.27 -25.62 4.77
N ARG A 219 36.21 -26.19 5.35
CA ARG A 219 36.31 -27.26 6.34
C ARG A 219 36.86 -28.54 5.70
N GLU A 220 36.33 -28.98 4.58
CA GLU A 220 36.81 -30.16 3.85
C GLU A 220 38.29 -30.00 3.45
N ALA A 221 38.67 -28.85 2.90
CA ALA A 221 40.06 -28.57 2.55
C ALA A 221 41.00 -28.49 3.77
N TRP A 222 40.49 -28.11 4.94
CA TRP A 222 41.25 -28.18 6.20
C TRP A 222 41.40 -29.63 6.68
N GLU A 223 40.32 -30.42 6.66
CA GLU A 223 40.33 -31.84 7.05
C GLU A 223 41.29 -32.66 6.17
N GLU A 224 41.29 -32.45 4.84
CA GLU A 224 42.21 -33.14 3.93
C GLU A 224 43.68 -32.77 4.19
N ARG A 225 43.99 -31.48 4.43
CA ARG A 225 45.35 -31.06 4.82
C ARG A 225 45.79 -31.70 6.13
N MET A 226 44.88 -31.83 7.10
CA MET A 226 45.17 -32.45 8.38
C MET A 226 45.41 -33.96 8.24
N LYS A 227 44.63 -34.68 7.42
CA LYS A 227 44.85 -36.10 7.09
C LYS A 227 46.18 -36.32 6.39
N GLU A 228 46.51 -35.48 5.40
CA GLU A 228 47.79 -35.56 4.69
C GLU A 228 48.97 -35.33 5.64
N ASN A 229 48.86 -34.32 6.53
CA ASN A 229 49.87 -34.05 7.55
C ASN A 229 50.05 -35.25 8.48
N ARG A 230 48.95 -35.83 8.97
CA ARG A 230 48.97 -37.05 9.79
C ARG A 230 49.70 -38.20 9.09
N SER A 231 49.38 -38.46 7.82
CA SER A 231 50.03 -39.51 7.02
C SER A 231 51.54 -39.30 6.94
N LYS A 232 51.98 -38.05 6.69
CA LYS A 232 53.42 -37.72 6.66
C LYS A 232 54.11 -37.95 8.00
N LEU A 233 53.45 -37.60 9.11
CA LEU A 233 53.96 -37.86 10.46
C LEU A 233 54.07 -39.36 10.74
N GLN A 234 53.07 -40.15 10.33
CA GLN A 234 53.08 -41.62 10.47
C GLN A 234 54.20 -42.26 9.64
N ASP A 235 54.41 -41.81 8.40
CA ASP A 235 55.51 -42.29 7.56
C ASP A 235 56.87 -41.97 8.17
N GLN A 236 57.04 -40.76 8.72
CA GLN A 236 58.27 -40.36 9.41
C GLN A 236 58.50 -41.20 10.67
N LEU A 237 57.45 -41.44 11.45
CA LEU A 237 57.49 -42.29 12.63
C LEU A 237 57.95 -43.70 12.27
N GLY A 238 57.33 -44.33 11.26
CA GLY A 238 57.71 -45.68 10.80
C GLY A 238 59.16 -45.76 10.31
N ARG A 239 59.66 -44.72 9.63
CA ARG A 239 61.09 -44.63 9.23
C ARG A 239 62.01 -44.56 10.45
N LEU A 240 61.71 -43.69 11.42
CA LEU A 240 62.53 -43.55 12.63
C LEU A 240 62.51 -44.82 13.49
N GLU A 241 61.36 -45.49 13.62
CA GLU A 241 61.25 -46.78 14.30
C GLU A 241 62.10 -47.86 13.61
N GLY A 242 62.14 -47.86 12.27
CA GLY A 242 63.03 -48.71 11.48
C GLY A 242 64.52 -48.45 11.75
N VAL A 243 64.94 -47.18 11.78
CA VAL A 243 66.32 -46.79 12.12
C VAL A 243 66.64 -47.17 13.56
N LEU A 244 65.76 -46.89 14.51
CA LEU A 244 65.90 -47.23 15.92
C LEU A 244 66.11 -48.73 16.10
N LYS A 245 65.30 -49.57 15.44
CA LYS A 245 65.43 -51.03 15.49
C LYS A 245 66.79 -51.49 14.96
N HIS A 246 67.26 -50.91 13.86
CA HIS A 246 68.58 -51.23 13.32
C HIS A 246 69.70 -50.82 14.28
N LYS A 247 69.61 -49.61 14.87
CA LYS A 247 70.56 -49.09 15.86
C LYS A 247 70.60 -49.94 17.13
N LYS A 248 69.45 -50.34 17.68
CA LYS A 248 69.36 -51.25 18.84
C LYS A 248 70.01 -52.61 18.56
N ARG A 249 69.82 -53.17 17.36
CA ARG A 249 70.51 -54.41 16.95
C ARG A 249 72.03 -54.21 16.87
N HIS A 250 72.48 -53.11 16.29
CA HIS A 250 73.91 -52.79 16.21
C HIS A 250 74.52 -52.58 17.61
N LEU A 251 73.79 -51.96 18.54
CA LEU A 251 74.19 -51.85 19.94
C LEU A 251 74.42 -53.22 20.58
N LEU A 252 73.49 -54.17 20.40
CA LEU A 252 73.64 -55.55 20.88
C LEU A 252 74.88 -56.24 20.28
N GLU A 253 75.18 -56.01 19.00
CA GLU A 253 76.40 -56.52 18.36
C GLU A 253 77.68 -55.91 18.97
N LEU A 254 77.66 -54.61 19.28
CA LEU A 254 78.78 -53.94 19.96
C LEU A 254 78.97 -54.46 21.38
N GLU A 255 77.89 -54.70 22.13
CA GLU A 255 77.94 -55.32 23.46
C GLU A 255 78.53 -56.72 23.40
N ALA A 256 78.11 -57.56 22.44
CA ALA A 256 78.69 -58.88 22.23
C ALA A 256 80.20 -58.82 21.87
N LYS A 257 80.61 -57.83 21.08
CA LYS A 257 82.03 -57.57 20.76
C LYS A 257 82.83 -57.14 21.98
N ARG A 258 82.25 -56.29 22.85
CA ARG A 258 82.87 -55.86 24.11
C ARG A 258 83.09 -57.06 25.03
N ASP A 259 82.10 -57.93 25.14
CA ASP A 259 82.13 -59.07 26.06
C ASP A 259 83.09 -60.17 25.58
N SER A 260 83.28 -60.30 24.26
CA SER A 260 84.25 -61.23 23.65
C SER A 260 85.68 -60.66 23.49
N ALA A 261 85.91 -59.40 23.88
CA ALA A 261 87.20 -58.72 23.75
C ALA A 261 88.27 -59.33 24.66
N ARG A 262 89.40 -59.74 24.05
CA ARG A 262 90.57 -60.28 24.78
C ARG A 262 91.51 -59.22 25.34
N SER A 263 91.43 -57.98 24.88
CA SER A 263 92.27 -56.85 25.30
C SER A 263 91.41 -55.74 25.91
N ASP A 264 91.85 -55.19 27.04
CA ASP A 264 91.16 -54.10 27.74
C ASP A 264 91.14 -52.81 26.90
N ASP A 265 92.18 -52.56 26.09
CA ASP A 265 92.21 -51.40 25.18
C ASP A 265 91.08 -51.49 24.13
N PHE A 266 90.92 -52.66 23.51
CA PHE A 266 89.83 -52.89 22.57
C PHE A 266 88.47 -52.78 23.27
N ARG A 267 88.35 -53.32 24.50
CA ARG A 267 87.12 -53.21 25.30
C ARG A 267 86.75 -51.74 25.57
N ASN A 268 87.71 -50.89 25.90
CA ASN A 268 87.49 -49.47 26.15
C ASN A 268 87.06 -48.72 24.89
N ARG A 269 87.64 -49.03 23.72
CA ARG A 269 87.20 -48.44 22.44
C ARG A 269 85.78 -48.84 22.09
N VAL A 270 85.43 -50.12 22.25
CA VAL A 270 84.06 -50.60 22.01
C VAL A 270 83.08 -49.96 22.98
N LYS A 271 83.47 -49.73 24.24
CA LYS A 271 82.65 -48.98 25.21
C LYS A 271 82.32 -47.57 24.72
N GLY A 272 83.32 -46.84 24.21
CA GLY A 272 83.08 -45.52 23.61
C GLY A 272 82.08 -45.56 22.44
N TRP A 273 82.14 -46.57 21.59
CA TRP A 273 81.17 -46.76 20.51
C TRP A 273 79.76 -47.11 21.02
N ILE A 274 79.66 -47.90 22.10
CA ILE A 274 78.39 -48.21 22.77
C ILE A 274 77.76 -46.94 23.33
N ASP A 275 78.54 -46.09 23.99
CA ASP A 275 78.05 -44.83 24.58
C ASP A 275 77.52 -43.89 23.48
N GLU A 276 78.29 -43.70 22.39
CA GLU A 276 77.89 -42.88 21.25
C GLU A 276 76.62 -43.41 20.56
N GLU A 277 76.51 -44.73 20.39
CA GLU A 277 75.34 -45.34 19.78
C GLU A 277 74.11 -45.28 20.71
N SER A 278 74.31 -45.36 22.02
CA SER A 278 73.25 -45.19 23.04
C SER A 278 72.69 -43.78 23.06
N ASP A 279 73.54 -42.76 22.95
CA ASP A 279 73.10 -41.37 22.87
C ASP A 279 72.29 -41.12 21.58
N ARG A 280 72.75 -41.65 20.44
CA ARG A 280 71.99 -41.60 19.19
C ARG A 280 70.64 -42.30 19.28
N ILE A 281 70.56 -43.43 19.98
CA ILE A 281 69.30 -44.14 20.25
C ILE A 281 68.36 -43.25 21.05
N ARG A 282 68.85 -42.60 22.12
CA ARG A 282 68.06 -41.69 22.96
C ARG A 282 67.50 -40.50 22.17
N ASP A 283 68.31 -39.92 21.30
CA ASP A 283 67.88 -38.82 20.42
C ASP A 283 66.77 -39.26 19.46
N ILE A 284 66.88 -40.46 18.88
CA ILE A 284 65.84 -41.03 18.01
C ILE A 284 64.57 -41.31 18.79
N GLU A 285 64.66 -41.86 20.00
CA GLU A 285 63.52 -42.13 20.88
C GLU A 285 62.78 -40.85 21.25
N SER A 286 63.50 -39.80 21.67
CA SER A 286 62.90 -38.50 21.98
C SER A 286 62.16 -37.91 20.76
N ARG A 287 62.72 -38.05 19.56
CA ARG A 287 62.06 -37.59 18.33
C ARG A 287 60.83 -38.42 17.98
N ILE A 288 60.84 -39.73 18.23
CA ILE A 288 59.68 -40.61 18.07
C ILE A 288 58.55 -40.17 19.00
N ASP A 289 58.85 -39.85 20.26
CA ASP A 289 57.84 -39.40 21.22
C ASP A 289 57.22 -38.06 20.81
N GLN A 290 58.04 -37.11 20.35
CA GLN A 290 57.54 -35.85 19.77
C GLN A 290 56.61 -36.07 18.56
N LEU A 291 56.97 -36.98 17.65
CA LEU A 291 56.12 -37.30 16.50
C LEU A 291 54.78 -37.92 16.94
N ARG A 292 54.79 -38.79 17.95
CA ARG A 292 53.57 -39.40 18.50
C ARG A 292 52.67 -38.34 19.14
N GLU A 293 53.25 -37.39 19.86
CA GLU A 293 52.51 -36.25 20.41
C GLU A 293 51.85 -35.41 19.31
N TRP A 294 52.58 -35.05 18.25
CA TRP A 294 52.02 -34.31 17.12
C TRP A 294 50.92 -35.08 16.36
N ILE A 295 51.07 -36.41 16.23
CA ILE A 295 50.01 -37.27 15.67
C ILE A 295 48.78 -37.23 16.58
N SER A 296 48.94 -37.38 17.89
CA SER A 296 47.83 -37.32 18.84
C SER A 296 47.12 -35.96 18.82
N GLU A 297 47.85 -34.86 18.71
CA GLU A 297 47.27 -33.52 18.58
C GLU A 297 46.48 -33.37 17.27
N THR A 298 47.00 -33.94 16.18
CA THR A 298 46.33 -33.94 14.87
C THR A 298 45.05 -34.78 14.90
N ASP A 299 45.08 -35.93 15.58
CA ASP A 299 43.91 -36.81 15.76
C ASP A 299 42.85 -36.15 16.61
N ALA A 300 43.23 -35.50 17.72
CA ALA A 300 42.31 -34.73 18.55
C ALA A 300 41.63 -33.58 17.77
N LYS A 301 42.38 -32.90 16.89
CA LYS A 301 41.82 -31.85 16.02
C LYS A 301 40.85 -32.39 14.97
N LEU A 302 41.07 -33.62 14.48
CA LEU A 302 40.18 -34.30 13.53
C LEU A 302 38.98 -34.97 14.22
N GLY A 303 39.03 -35.12 15.55
CA GLY A 303 38.00 -35.80 16.33
C GLY A 303 38.11 -37.33 16.26
N TYR A 304 39.31 -37.86 16.05
CA TYR A 304 39.62 -39.29 16.12
C TYR A 304 40.02 -39.75 17.52
#